data_AF-A0A7Y6TYI1-F1
#
_entry.id   AF-A0A7Y6TYI1-F1
#
_cell.length_a   1.000
_cell.length_b   1.000
_cell.length_c   1.000
_cell.angle_alpha   90.00
_cell.angle_beta   90.00
_cell.angle_gamma   90.00
#
_symmetry.space_group_name_H-M   'P 1'
#
loop_
_entity.id
_entity.type
_entity.pdbx_description
1 polymer ?
#
loop_
_entity_poly.entity_id
_entity_poly.type
_entity_poly.pdbx_seq_one_letter_code
_entity_poly.pdbx_strand_id
1 'polypeptide(L)'
;MALLQISEPGASPDPHQRRHVVGIDLGTTHSLVAAVRHGIAECLPDEAGRVILPSAVRYLPGGRTLIGHAALADAAADPRNTIVSVKRMMGRGLADIGGGSALPYEFVDAPGMLQLRTVAGVKSPIEVSAEILATLRQRAEDTFDDELFGAVITVPAYFDDAQRQATKDAAQLAGIHVLRLISEPTAAAVAYGLDNASKGLYVVYDLGGGTFDVSLLRLTEGVFEVVATGGDSALGGDDIDAALAAWALERAGLAAEQPADRRAVLVAARHAKEKLTGAEHATVACPLASGDLSVHLSRADLEAVARPFIERTIAAARQVLRDARVGVDAIDGVVLVGGSTRMPAVQHAVARFFGKPPLVNLDPDQVVALGAAIQAESLAGNAGAEELLLLDVIPLSLGLETMGGLVERIIPRNSTIPTARAQDFTTYQDGQTALAVHVVQGERELVSDCRSLARFELRGIPPMPAGAARIRVSFEVDADGLLSVTAREQTSGVEASVTVKPSYGLSDDEIARMLSESFSTAESDMLERSLREARVDADRMVLATRSALEADADLLSDAERAPIDALVERVRAASASDDRDAINAAVDVLAEGTEAFAAARMNRGIQRALAGRRIEDV
;
A
#
# COMPACT_ATOMS: atom_id res chain seq x y z
N MET A 1 -29.91 -18.02 -2.32
CA MET A 1 -30.75 -18.46 -1.20
C MET A 1 -29.96 -18.21 0.08
N ALA A 2 -30.47 -17.37 0.96
CA ALA A 2 -29.76 -16.96 2.17
C ALA A 2 -29.67 -18.14 3.16
N LEU A 3 -28.46 -18.43 3.64
CA LEU A 3 -28.23 -19.35 4.75
C LEU A 3 -28.66 -18.63 6.03
N LEU A 4 -29.84 -19.00 6.54
CA LEU A 4 -30.28 -18.63 7.88
C LEU A 4 -29.33 -19.27 8.88
N GLN A 5 -28.52 -18.42 9.54
CA GLN A 5 -27.65 -18.82 10.64
C GLN A 5 -28.55 -19.06 11.86
N ILE A 6 -28.77 -20.33 12.20
CA ILE A 6 -29.55 -20.73 13.37
C ILE A 6 -28.63 -20.64 14.59
N SER A 7 -28.84 -19.63 15.43
CA SER A 7 -28.14 -19.49 16.71
C SER A 7 -28.72 -20.43 17.77
N GLU A 8 -27.90 -20.92 18.70
CA GLU A 8 -28.34 -21.78 19.79
C GLU A 8 -29.31 -21.05 20.77
N PRO A 9 -30.29 -21.76 21.37
CA PRO A 9 -31.25 -21.15 22.28
C PRO A 9 -30.55 -20.62 23.54
N GLY A 10 -30.56 -19.30 23.72
CA GLY A 10 -29.94 -18.61 24.87
C GLY A 10 -28.67 -17.80 24.55
N ALA A 11 -28.16 -17.87 23.31
CA ALA A 11 -27.03 -17.07 22.82
C ALA A 11 -27.43 -15.99 21.81
N SER A 12 -28.73 -15.69 21.67
CA SER A 12 -29.19 -14.52 20.93
C SER A 12 -28.91 -13.27 21.78
N PRO A 13 -28.09 -12.31 21.31
CA PRO A 13 -27.89 -11.07 22.04
C PRO A 13 -29.23 -10.38 22.26
N ASP A 14 -29.43 -9.78 23.43
CA ASP A 14 -30.62 -8.99 23.71
C ASP A 14 -30.71 -7.86 22.66
N PRO A 15 -31.78 -7.79 21.84
CA PRO A 15 -31.93 -6.80 20.79
C PRO A 15 -31.93 -5.34 21.31
N HIS A 16 -31.96 -5.14 22.63
CA HIS A 16 -31.89 -3.85 23.28
C HIS A 16 -30.52 -3.48 23.88
N GLN A 17 -29.53 -4.39 23.91
CA GLN A 17 -28.21 -4.06 24.45
C GLN A 17 -27.35 -3.38 23.37
N ARG A 18 -27.26 -2.04 23.45
CA ARG A 18 -26.41 -1.25 22.55
C ARG A 18 -24.95 -1.64 22.78
N ARG A 19 -24.26 -2.02 21.70
CA ARG A 19 -22.83 -2.35 21.77
C ARG A 19 -22.02 -1.06 21.77
N HIS A 20 -21.24 -0.82 22.82
CA HIS A 20 -20.36 0.33 22.91
C HIS A 20 -19.17 0.14 21.97
N VAL A 21 -19.18 0.88 20.86
CA VAL A 21 -18.13 0.85 19.85
C VAL A 21 -17.58 2.25 19.59
N VAL A 22 -16.31 2.31 19.20
CA VAL A 22 -15.61 3.56 18.97
C VAL A 22 -14.84 3.57 17.66
N GLY A 23 -14.66 4.76 17.12
CA GLY A 23 -13.67 5.04 16.08
C GLY A 23 -12.42 5.62 16.72
N ILE A 24 -11.26 5.09 16.39
CA ILE A 24 -9.98 5.60 16.87
C ILE A 24 -9.17 6.07 15.67
N ASP A 25 -8.80 7.35 15.69
CA ASP A 25 -7.75 7.86 14.84
C ASP A 25 -6.41 7.73 15.56
N LEU A 26 -5.56 6.79 15.11
CA LEU A 26 -4.21 6.63 15.64
C LEU A 26 -3.24 7.42 14.76
N GLY A 27 -3.15 8.74 14.93
CA GLY A 27 -2.30 9.58 14.08
C GLY A 27 -0.84 9.65 14.53
N THR A 28 0.05 10.10 13.64
CA THR A 28 1.49 10.27 13.92
C THR A 28 1.74 11.26 15.05
N THR A 29 0.98 12.36 15.06
CA THR A 29 1.20 13.49 15.98
C THR A 29 0.10 13.61 17.02
N HIS A 30 -1.13 13.35 16.61
CA HIS A 30 -2.31 13.42 17.45
C HIS A 30 -3.15 12.17 17.21
N SER A 31 -3.75 11.66 18.26
CA SER A 31 -4.73 10.60 18.21
C SER A 31 -6.04 11.06 18.85
N LEU A 32 -7.14 10.51 18.37
CA LEU A 32 -8.49 10.85 18.81
C LEU A 32 -9.33 9.59 18.94
N VAL A 33 -10.34 9.65 19.80
CA VAL A 33 -11.38 8.63 19.91
C VAL A 33 -12.73 9.30 19.76
N ALA A 34 -13.63 8.68 19.02
CA ALA A 34 -14.97 9.17 18.74
C ALA A 34 -15.99 8.05 18.86
N ALA A 35 -17.25 8.42 19.06
CA ALA A 35 -18.37 7.48 19.06
C ALA A 35 -19.63 8.13 18.52
N VAL A 36 -20.59 7.31 18.10
CA VAL A 36 -21.92 7.78 17.71
C VAL A 36 -22.82 7.84 18.96
N ARG A 37 -23.12 9.05 19.43
CA ARG A 37 -23.99 9.29 20.59
C ARG A 37 -25.23 10.04 20.14
N HIS A 38 -26.39 9.53 20.52
CA HIS A 38 -27.69 10.10 20.13
C HIS A 38 -27.85 10.31 18.61
N GLY A 39 -27.25 9.43 17.79
CA GLY A 39 -27.29 9.51 16.33
C GLY A 39 -26.29 10.50 15.70
N ILE A 40 -25.40 11.10 16.50
CA ILE A 40 -24.39 12.05 16.02
C ILE A 40 -23.00 11.51 16.38
N ALA A 41 -22.07 11.53 15.42
CA ALA A 41 -20.68 11.21 15.69
C ALA A 41 -20.00 12.38 16.41
N GLU A 42 -19.34 12.11 17.54
CA GLU A 42 -18.59 13.12 18.30
C GLU A 42 -17.30 12.55 18.89
N CYS A 43 -16.25 13.37 18.94
CA CYS A 43 -15.00 13.02 19.61
C CYS A 43 -15.16 13.07 21.13
N LEU A 44 -14.57 12.10 21.83
CA LEU A 44 -14.68 11.97 23.28
C LEU A 44 -13.56 12.78 23.96
N PRO A 45 -13.89 13.73 24.84
CA PRO A 45 -12.91 14.56 25.55
C PRO A 45 -12.28 13.82 26.74
N ASP A 46 -11.10 14.27 27.18
CA ASP A 46 -10.56 13.93 28.50
C ASP A 46 -11.23 14.73 29.63
N GLU A 47 -10.82 14.48 30.88
CA GLU A 47 -11.28 15.20 32.07
C GLU A 47 -11.09 16.73 32.00
N ALA A 48 -10.14 17.20 31.17
CA ALA A 48 -9.88 18.62 30.94
C ALA A 48 -10.63 19.18 29.71
N GLY A 49 -11.53 18.40 29.10
CA GLY A 49 -12.32 18.80 27.94
C GLY A 49 -11.57 18.72 26.59
N ARG A 50 -10.38 18.11 26.56
CA ARG A 50 -9.55 18.04 25.34
C ARG A 50 -9.86 16.76 24.56
N VAL A 51 -10.23 16.92 23.29
CA VAL A 51 -10.43 15.78 22.39
C VAL A 51 -9.12 15.26 21.80
N ILE A 52 -8.15 16.14 21.53
CA ILE A 52 -6.83 15.77 21.00
C ILE A 52 -5.93 15.17 22.08
N LEU A 53 -5.43 13.95 21.84
CA LEU A 53 -4.35 13.33 22.59
C LEU A 53 -3.04 13.38 21.76
N PRO A 54 -1.98 14.08 22.20
CA PRO A 54 -0.69 13.97 21.53
C PRO A 54 -0.18 12.52 21.51
N SER A 55 0.27 12.06 20.35
CA SER A 55 0.86 10.72 20.17
C SER A 55 2.28 10.69 20.74
N ALA A 56 2.39 10.84 22.05
CA ALA A 56 3.62 11.00 22.80
C ALA A 56 3.60 10.10 24.04
N VAL A 57 4.68 9.35 24.26
CA VAL A 57 4.84 8.48 25.44
C VAL A 57 6.21 8.74 26.05
N ARG A 58 6.24 9.04 27.34
CA ARG A 58 7.47 9.23 28.11
C ARG A 58 7.63 8.11 29.13
N TYR A 59 8.74 7.39 29.04
CA TYR A 59 9.10 6.35 29.99
C TYR A 59 9.93 6.92 31.15
N LEU A 60 9.57 6.56 32.38
CA LEU A 60 10.26 6.98 33.60
C LEU A 60 10.90 5.78 34.31
N PRO A 61 11.89 6.02 35.20
CA PRO A 61 12.44 4.97 36.05
C PRO A 61 11.35 4.25 36.86
N GLY A 62 11.52 2.94 37.06
CA GLY A 62 10.58 2.11 37.81
C GLY A 62 9.32 1.69 37.03
N GLY A 63 9.33 1.84 35.70
CA GLY A 63 8.25 1.35 34.83
C GLY A 63 7.03 2.26 34.73
N ARG A 64 7.10 3.48 35.27
CA ARG A 64 6.04 4.48 35.12
C ARG A 64 6.05 5.09 33.71
N THR A 65 4.87 5.40 33.19
CA THR A 65 4.68 6.07 31.90
C THR A 65 3.90 7.37 32.07
N LEU A 66 4.23 8.37 31.26
CA LEU A 66 3.40 9.55 31.01
C LEU A 66 3.00 9.53 29.54
N ILE A 67 1.77 9.92 29.22
CA ILE A 67 1.22 9.83 27.87
C ILE A 67 0.56 11.17 27.51
N GLY A 68 0.55 11.52 26.22
CA GLY A 68 -0.14 12.71 25.74
C GLY A 68 0.55 14.01 26.09
N HIS A 69 -0.24 15.00 26.49
CA HIS A 69 0.24 16.34 26.84
C HIS A 69 1.31 16.32 27.95
N ALA A 70 1.18 15.41 28.93
CA ALA A 70 2.15 15.27 30.01
C ALA A 70 3.50 14.75 29.51
N ALA A 71 3.51 13.82 28.55
CA ALA A 71 4.75 13.36 27.92
C ALA A 71 5.37 14.47 27.07
N LEU A 72 4.57 15.15 26.25
CA LEU A 72 5.04 16.15 25.30
C LEU A 72 5.68 17.36 25.99
N ALA A 73 5.17 17.78 27.14
CA ALA A 73 5.70 18.90 27.92
C ALA A 73 7.19 18.74 28.29
N ASP A 74 7.63 17.49 28.49
CA ASP A 74 9.01 17.17 28.88
C ASP A 74 9.87 16.67 27.71
N ALA A 75 9.35 16.71 26.47
CA ALA A 75 10.04 16.11 25.33
C ALA A 75 11.46 16.65 25.13
N ALA A 76 11.66 17.97 25.27
CA ALA A 76 12.97 18.59 25.15
C ALA A 76 13.92 18.27 26.33
N ALA A 77 13.37 18.14 27.53
CA ALA A 77 14.14 17.86 28.74
C ALA A 77 14.58 16.39 28.83
N ASP A 78 13.77 15.47 28.31
CA ASP A 78 14.02 14.02 28.35
C ASP A 78 13.78 13.37 26.97
N PRO A 79 14.58 13.75 25.97
CA PRO A 79 14.28 13.46 24.55
C PRO A 79 14.55 12.01 24.15
N ARG A 80 15.38 11.28 24.92
CA ARG A 80 15.65 9.85 24.69
C ARG A 80 14.51 8.96 25.17
N ASN A 81 13.81 9.37 26.23
CA ASN A 81 12.74 8.58 26.84
C ASN A 81 11.35 9.07 26.47
N THR A 82 11.24 10.22 25.80
CA THR A 82 9.98 10.77 25.28
C THR A 82 9.86 10.48 23.80
N ILE A 83 9.11 9.43 23.49
CA ILE A 83 8.88 8.94 22.13
C ILE A 83 7.69 9.69 21.52
N VAL A 84 7.90 10.30 20.36
CA VAL A 84 6.88 10.94 19.53
C VAL A 84 7.01 10.46 18.09
N SER A 85 5.96 10.66 17.30
CA SER A 85 5.92 10.24 15.88
C SER A 85 6.19 8.74 15.70
N VAL A 86 5.81 7.93 16.69
CA VAL A 86 6.09 6.48 16.70
C VAL A 86 5.44 5.75 15.52
N LYS A 87 4.34 6.29 14.98
CA LYS A 87 3.67 5.75 13.79
C LYS A 87 4.61 5.63 12.58
N ARG A 88 5.59 6.54 12.44
CA ARG A 88 6.63 6.45 11.39
C ARG A 88 7.61 5.29 11.56
N MET A 89 7.58 4.61 12.71
CA MET A 89 8.44 3.48 13.05
C MET A 89 7.70 2.15 12.99
N MET A 90 6.37 2.18 12.91
CA MET A 90 5.53 0.97 12.89
C MET A 90 5.88 0.11 11.68
N GLY A 91 6.11 -1.19 11.90
CA GLY A 91 6.40 -2.13 10.82
C GLY A 91 7.73 -1.94 10.08
N ARG A 92 8.58 -0.99 10.50
CA ARG A 92 9.83 -0.64 9.80
C ARG A 92 11.08 -1.18 10.51
N GLY A 93 12.13 -1.46 9.74
CA GLY A 93 13.47 -1.72 10.24
C GLY A 93 14.28 -0.43 10.43
N LEU A 94 15.47 -0.52 11.03
CA LEU A 94 16.33 0.64 11.26
C LEU A 94 16.83 1.28 9.95
N ALA A 95 17.05 0.47 8.92
CA ALA A 95 17.49 0.92 7.60
C ALA A 95 16.42 1.76 6.87
N ASP A 96 15.14 1.54 7.19
CA ASP A 96 14.00 2.20 6.54
C ASP A 96 13.68 3.57 7.16
N ILE A 97 14.24 3.88 8.33
CA ILE A 97 14.13 5.22 8.92
C ILE A 97 15.23 6.11 8.32
N GLY A 98 14.89 6.80 7.23
CA GLY A 98 15.72 7.87 6.66
C GLY A 98 16.12 8.89 7.73
N GLY A 99 17.42 9.16 7.85
CA GLY A 99 17.92 10.17 8.79
C GLY A 99 17.82 9.79 10.28
N GLY A 100 17.74 8.49 10.62
CA GLY A 100 17.64 8.02 12.02
C GLY A 100 18.71 8.61 12.97
N SER A 101 19.89 9.00 12.46
CA SER A 101 20.94 9.68 13.23
C SER A 101 20.58 11.10 13.70
N ALA A 102 19.57 11.73 13.11
CA ALA A 102 19.07 13.05 13.47
C ALA A 102 18.01 13.01 14.58
N LEU A 103 17.35 11.86 14.77
CA LEU A 103 16.37 11.66 15.84
C LEU A 103 17.09 11.56 17.20
N PRO A 104 16.44 12.01 18.30
CA PRO A 104 17.08 11.99 19.62
C PRO A 104 17.05 10.61 20.32
N TYR A 105 16.54 9.58 19.65
CA TYR A 105 16.33 8.25 20.21
C TYR A 105 17.59 7.39 20.15
N GLU A 106 17.67 6.43 21.07
CA GLU A 106 18.67 5.37 21.01
C GLU A 106 18.02 4.11 20.42
N PHE A 107 18.34 3.79 19.18
CA PHE A 107 17.83 2.60 18.50
C PHE A 107 18.63 1.36 18.88
N VAL A 108 17.95 0.22 18.95
CA VAL A 108 18.58 -1.10 19.10
C VAL A 108 18.67 -1.75 17.73
N ASP A 109 19.90 -2.06 17.32
CA ASP A 109 20.17 -2.81 16.10
C ASP A 109 19.90 -4.30 16.33
N ALA A 110 18.71 -4.75 15.94
CA ALA A 110 18.25 -6.13 16.05
C ALA A 110 17.49 -6.54 14.79
N PRO A 111 17.51 -7.84 14.40
CA PRO A 111 16.73 -8.31 13.27
C PRO A 111 15.21 -8.09 13.48
N GLY A 112 14.53 -7.59 12.45
CA GLY A 112 13.08 -7.35 12.46
C GLY A 112 12.73 -5.88 12.63
N MET A 113 11.57 -5.60 13.21
CA MET A 113 11.10 -4.24 13.47
C MET A 113 12.06 -3.54 14.46
N LEU A 114 12.37 -2.28 14.19
CA LEU A 114 13.27 -1.50 15.03
C LEU A 114 12.75 -1.39 16.47
N GLN A 115 13.68 -1.22 17.40
CA GLN A 115 13.37 -1.07 18.81
C GLN A 115 14.06 0.16 19.40
N LEU A 116 13.46 0.70 20.45
CA LEU A 116 13.89 1.91 21.15
C LEU A 116 14.43 1.53 22.53
N ARG A 117 15.65 1.94 22.87
CA ARG A 117 16.17 1.80 24.23
C ARG A 117 15.69 2.97 25.08
N THR A 118 15.01 2.65 26.17
CA THR A 118 14.49 3.62 27.14
C THR A 118 14.95 3.29 28.55
N VAL A 119 14.75 4.19 29.50
CA VAL A 119 14.97 3.93 30.94
C VAL A 119 14.07 2.83 31.51
N ALA A 120 12.97 2.49 30.83
CA ALA A 120 12.07 1.38 31.19
C ALA A 120 12.43 0.07 30.45
N GLY A 121 13.58 0.02 29.78
CA GLY A 121 14.02 -1.11 28.98
C GLY A 121 13.82 -0.88 27.48
N VAL A 122 13.97 -1.96 26.70
CA VAL A 122 13.76 -1.93 25.25
C VAL A 122 12.26 -1.93 24.97
N LYS A 123 11.83 -1.05 24.05
CA LYS A 123 10.43 -0.85 23.67
C LYS A 123 10.28 -0.92 22.16
N SER A 124 9.27 -1.65 21.71
CA SER A 124 8.86 -1.69 20.31
C SER A 124 7.89 -0.54 19.97
N PRO A 125 7.81 -0.11 18.70
CA PRO A 125 6.77 0.80 18.22
C PRO A 125 5.34 0.34 18.54
N ILE A 126 5.12 -0.99 18.54
CA ILE A 126 3.85 -1.62 18.92
C ILE A 126 3.53 -1.33 20.39
N GLU A 127 4.46 -1.56 21.30
CA GLU A 127 4.27 -1.26 22.74
C GLU A 127 3.97 0.22 22.97
N VAL A 128 4.72 1.12 22.33
CA VAL A 128 4.51 2.56 22.47
C VAL A 128 3.13 2.97 21.94
N SER A 129 2.71 2.43 20.80
CA SER A 129 1.39 2.70 20.22
C SER A 129 0.26 2.12 21.08
N ALA A 130 0.49 0.97 21.73
CA ALA A 130 -0.46 0.36 22.65
C ALA A 130 -0.73 1.24 23.89
N GLU A 131 0.27 1.96 24.41
CA GLU A 131 0.07 2.92 25.51
C GLU A 131 -0.89 4.06 25.10
N ILE A 132 -0.76 4.55 23.87
CA ILE A 132 -1.63 5.59 23.30
C ILE A 132 -3.05 5.04 23.13
N LEU A 133 -3.17 3.85 22.52
CA LEU A 133 -4.46 3.17 22.31
C LEU A 133 -5.15 2.84 23.64
N ALA A 134 -4.41 2.37 24.65
CA ALA A 134 -4.96 2.08 25.97
C ALA A 134 -5.49 3.34 26.65
N THR A 135 -4.83 4.49 26.47
CA THR A 135 -5.32 5.78 26.97
C THR A 135 -6.62 6.20 26.30
N LEU A 136 -6.76 5.96 24.99
CA LEU A 136 -7.99 6.25 24.24
C LEU A 136 -9.12 5.28 24.59
N ARG A 137 -8.81 3.99 24.80
CA ARG A 137 -9.74 2.99 25.33
C ARG A 137 -10.27 3.44 26.68
N GLN A 138 -9.39 3.76 27.63
CA GLN A 138 -9.78 4.21 28.96
C GLN A 138 -10.69 5.44 28.89
N ARG A 139 -10.35 6.43 28.07
CA ARG A 139 -11.18 7.63 27.88
C ARG A 139 -12.60 7.28 27.40
N ALA A 140 -12.71 6.33 26.47
CA ALA A 140 -14.01 5.89 25.98
C ALA A 140 -14.80 5.12 27.05
N GLU A 141 -14.15 4.21 27.77
CA GLU A 141 -14.75 3.46 28.89
C GLU A 141 -15.23 4.40 30.00
N ASP A 142 -14.43 5.40 30.37
CA ASP A 142 -14.83 6.44 31.33
C ASP A 142 -16.05 7.25 30.85
N THR A 143 -16.17 7.46 29.53
CA THR A 143 -17.30 8.19 28.94
C THR A 143 -18.59 7.37 28.94
N PHE A 144 -18.48 6.05 28.74
CA PHE A 144 -19.62 5.15 28.70
C PHE A 144 -19.99 4.54 30.05
N ASP A 145 -19.06 4.57 31.01
CA ASP A 145 -19.15 3.82 32.27
C ASP A 145 -19.35 2.30 32.01
N ASP A 146 -18.73 1.79 30.94
CA ASP A 146 -18.85 0.39 30.49
C ASP A 146 -17.63 -0.03 29.64
N GLU A 147 -17.43 -1.33 29.48
CA GLU A 147 -16.40 -1.91 28.61
C GLU A 147 -16.74 -1.73 27.12
N LEU A 148 -15.71 -1.58 26.28
CA LEU A 148 -15.90 -1.49 24.84
C LEU A 148 -16.14 -2.87 24.21
N PHE A 149 -17.16 -2.97 23.36
CA PHE A 149 -17.39 -4.13 22.50
C PHE A 149 -16.31 -4.27 21.42
N GLY A 150 -15.84 -3.14 20.88
CA GLY A 150 -14.78 -3.11 19.89
C GLY A 150 -14.54 -1.72 19.30
N ALA A 151 -13.52 -1.63 18.45
CA ALA A 151 -13.15 -0.38 17.79
C ALA A 151 -12.87 -0.58 16.31
N VAL A 152 -13.16 0.46 15.52
CA VAL A 152 -12.57 0.66 14.20
C VAL A 152 -11.38 1.59 14.34
N ILE A 153 -10.22 1.19 13.84
CA ILE A 153 -8.97 1.96 13.97
C ILE A 153 -8.53 2.41 12.58
N THR A 154 -8.12 3.66 12.46
CA THR A 154 -7.66 4.22 11.19
C THR A 154 -6.20 3.88 10.93
N VAL A 155 -5.88 3.74 9.64
CA VAL A 155 -4.51 3.59 9.12
C VAL A 155 -4.38 4.41 7.83
N PRO A 156 -3.19 4.88 7.47
CA PRO A 156 -2.96 5.50 6.16
C PRO A 156 -3.41 4.58 5.03
N ALA A 157 -3.91 5.14 3.93
CA ALA A 157 -4.38 4.33 2.80
C ALA A 157 -3.27 3.43 2.25
N TYR A 158 -2.03 3.94 2.28
CA TYR A 158 -0.84 3.28 1.76
C TYR A 158 -0.21 2.26 2.69
N PHE A 159 -0.62 2.19 3.96
CA PHE A 159 -0.02 1.28 4.93
C PHE A 159 0.01 -0.16 4.38
N ASP A 160 1.20 -0.72 4.45
CA ASP A 160 1.45 -2.11 4.12
C ASP A 160 0.90 -3.05 5.19
N ASP A 161 0.99 -4.36 4.94
CA ASP A 161 0.44 -5.32 5.88
C ASP A 161 1.20 -5.37 7.20
N ALA A 162 2.52 -5.12 7.20
CA ALA A 162 3.30 -5.11 8.43
C ALA A 162 2.88 -3.96 9.34
N GLN A 163 2.61 -2.78 8.78
CA GLN A 163 2.10 -1.63 9.51
C GLN A 163 0.66 -1.81 9.98
N ARG A 164 -0.21 -2.39 9.13
CA ARG A 164 -1.60 -2.73 9.49
C ARG A 164 -1.64 -3.75 10.63
N GLN A 165 -0.85 -4.81 10.54
CA GLN A 165 -0.80 -5.80 11.60
C GLN A 165 -0.14 -5.25 12.85
N ALA A 166 0.95 -4.48 12.75
CA ALA A 166 1.54 -3.83 13.92
C ALA A 166 0.51 -2.94 14.64
N THR A 167 -0.38 -2.29 13.88
CA THR A 167 -1.50 -1.52 14.44
C THR A 167 -2.53 -2.43 15.14
N LYS A 168 -2.88 -3.59 14.54
CA LYS A 168 -3.74 -4.60 15.20
C LYS A 168 -3.11 -5.17 16.46
N ASP A 169 -1.82 -5.49 16.42
CA ASP A 169 -1.05 -6.02 17.55
C ASP A 169 -0.99 -4.98 18.69
N ALA A 170 -0.80 -3.70 18.35
CA ALA A 170 -0.83 -2.62 19.32
C ALA A 170 -2.21 -2.47 19.96
N ALA A 171 -3.28 -2.61 19.17
CA ALA A 171 -4.65 -2.59 19.67
C ALA A 171 -4.95 -3.80 20.57
N GLN A 172 -4.52 -5.00 20.18
CA GLN A 172 -4.65 -6.20 21.00
C GLN A 172 -3.90 -6.06 22.33
N LEU A 173 -2.68 -5.52 22.30
CA LEU A 173 -1.89 -5.24 23.51
C LEU A 173 -2.55 -4.18 24.40
N ALA A 174 -3.28 -3.23 23.81
CA ALA A 174 -4.08 -2.23 24.52
C ALA A 174 -5.43 -2.76 25.05
N GLY A 175 -5.78 -4.02 24.80
CA GLY A 175 -7.04 -4.63 25.21
C GLY A 175 -8.23 -4.23 24.34
N ILE A 176 -8.01 -3.86 23.07
CA ILE A 176 -9.04 -3.43 22.14
C ILE A 176 -9.37 -4.55 21.16
N HIS A 177 -10.65 -4.92 21.06
CA HIS A 177 -11.15 -5.79 20.01
C HIS A 177 -11.33 -4.99 18.70
N VAL A 178 -10.44 -5.24 17.72
CA VAL A 178 -10.48 -4.53 16.43
C VAL A 178 -11.55 -5.12 15.54
N LEU A 179 -12.62 -4.36 15.28
CA LEU A 179 -13.70 -4.74 14.38
C LEU A 179 -13.27 -4.65 12.91
N ARG A 180 -12.53 -3.58 12.58
CA ARG A 180 -12.00 -3.32 11.24
C ARG A 180 -10.88 -2.29 11.31
N LEU A 181 -9.90 -2.40 10.40
CA LEU A 181 -9.04 -1.26 10.06
C LEU A 181 -9.65 -0.53 8.86
N ILE A 182 -9.72 0.78 8.94
CA ILE A 182 -10.22 1.62 7.84
C ILE A 182 -9.12 2.58 7.38
N SER A 183 -9.05 2.84 6.08
CA SER A 183 -8.13 3.86 5.57
C SER A 183 -8.58 5.26 6.03
N GLU A 184 -7.64 6.10 6.47
CA GLU A 184 -7.85 7.49 6.90
C GLU A 184 -8.68 8.31 5.89
N PRO A 185 -8.36 8.32 4.57
CA PRO A 185 -9.16 9.07 3.61
C PRO A 185 -10.57 8.50 3.42
N THR A 186 -10.76 7.18 3.55
CA THR A 186 -12.09 6.55 3.49
C THR A 186 -12.90 6.91 4.72
N ALA A 187 -12.30 6.91 5.92
CA ALA A 187 -12.97 7.38 7.13
C ALA A 187 -13.39 8.85 6.99
N ALA A 188 -12.49 9.71 6.53
CA ALA A 188 -12.83 11.11 6.30
C ALA A 188 -13.97 11.29 5.27
N ALA A 189 -13.97 10.48 4.21
CA ALA A 189 -15.06 10.48 3.23
C ALA A 189 -16.39 10.03 3.83
N VAL A 190 -16.41 9.01 4.70
CA VAL A 190 -17.62 8.57 5.41
C VAL A 190 -18.21 9.69 6.24
N ALA A 191 -17.39 10.38 7.03
CA ALA A 191 -17.84 11.53 7.82
C ALA A 191 -18.39 12.65 6.92
N TYR A 192 -17.73 12.93 5.79
CA TYR A 192 -18.18 13.97 4.86
C TYR A 192 -19.46 13.62 4.10
N GLY A 193 -19.57 12.40 3.56
CA GLY A 193 -20.63 11.99 2.65
C GLY A 193 -21.99 11.83 3.33
N LEU A 194 -22.00 11.41 4.59
CA LEU A 194 -23.22 11.32 5.40
C LEU A 194 -23.78 12.69 5.76
N ASP A 195 -22.93 13.61 6.19
CA ASP A 195 -23.38 14.95 6.62
C ASP A 195 -23.93 15.80 5.47
N ASN A 196 -23.51 15.52 4.23
CA ASN A 196 -23.79 16.39 3.08
C ASN A 196 -24.64 15.74 1.98
N ALA A 197 -25.02 14.46 2.12
CA ALA A 197 -25.72 13.68 1.07
C ALA A 197 -25.09 13.84 -0.33
N SER A 198 -23.76 13.98 -0.34
CA SER A 198 -22.98 14.35 -1.52
C SER A 198 -22.98 13.22 -2.56
N LYS A 199 -23.12 13.60 -3.84
CA LYS A 199 -22.98 12.69 -4.98
C LYS A 199 -21.91 13.26 -5.92
N GLY A 200 -21.09 12.38 -6.49
CA GLY A 200 -20.07 12.78 -7.46
C GLY A 200 -18.67 12.32 -7.09
N LEU A 201 -17.67 12.99 -7.64
CA LEU A 201 -16.25 12.70 -7.47
C LEU A 201 -15.60 13.68 -6.50
N TYR A 202 -15.08 13.17 -5.40
CA TYR A 202 -14.43 13.98 -4.37
C TYR A 202 -13.00 13.52 -4.17
N VAL A 203 -12.09 14.49 -3.99
CA VAL A 203 -10.72 14.19 -3.57
C VAL A 203 -10.62 14.41 -2.07
N VAL A 204 -10.17 13.39 -1.35
CA VAL A 204 -9.70 13.56 0.03
C VAL A 204 -8.19 13.76 -0.04
N TYR A 205 -7.73 14.89 0.49
CA TYR A 205 -6.33 15.29 0.53
C TYR A 205 -5.92 15.37 2.00
N ASP A 206 -5.23 14.34 2.46
CA ASP A 206 -4.83 14.15 3.85
C ASP A 206 -3.34 14.44 4.01
N LEU A 207 -2.99 15.56 4.65
CA LEU A 207 -1.60 15.88 4.99
C LEU A 207 -1.48 15.98 6.51
N GLY A 208 -1.07 14.86 7.10
CA GLY A 208 -0.86 14.71 8.53
C GLY A 208 0.49 15.23 9.01
N GLY A 209 0.90 14.76 10.18
CA GLY A 209 2.22 15.05 10.74
C GLY A 209 3.33 14.18 10.15
N GLY A 210 3.01 12.95 9.72
CA GLY A 210 4.01 12.02 9.19
C GLY A 210 3.73 11.47 7.82
N THR A 211 2.48 11.50 7.36
CA THR A 211 2.03 10.85 6.12
C THR A 211 1.22 11.83 5.28
N PHE A 212 1.25 11.61 3.97
CA PHE A 212 0.39 12.26 3.00
C PHE A 212 -0.39 11.20 2.23
N ASP A 213 -1.71 11.26 2.25
CA ASP A 213 -2.58 10.42 1.43
C ASP A 213 -3.48 11.31 0.55
N VAL A 214 -3.77 10.83 -0.65
CA VAL A 214 -4.74 11.46 -1.54
C VAL A 214 -5.57 10.39 -2.22
N SER A 215 -6.88 10.44 -2.03
CA SER A 215 -7.81 9.46 -2.61
C SER A 215 -8.89 10.16 -3.41
N LEU A 216 -9.14 9.66 -4.62
CA LEU A 216 -10.31 10.03 -5.40
C LEU A 216 -11.43 9.05 -5.06
N LEU A 217 -12.53 9.57 -4.53
CA LEU A 217 -13.70 8.79 -4.17
C LEU A 217 -14.88 9.14 -5.06
N ARG A 218 -15.68 8.13 -5.38
CA ARG A 218 -17.00 8.27 -5.97
C ARG A 218 -18.05 8.05 -4.89
N LEU A 219 -18.85 9.07 -4.67
CA LEU A 219 -19.98 9.07 -3.75
C LEU A 219 -21.26 8.83 -4.53
N THR A 220 -21.94 7.73 -4.23
CA THR A 220 -23.30 7.42 -4.68
C THR A 220 -24.16 7.13 -3.45
N GLU A 221 -25.49 7.26 -3.52
CA GLU A 221 -26.39 7.08 -2.36
C GLU A 221 -26.04 5.83 -1.51
N GLY A 222 -25.42 6.03 -0.33
CA GLY A 222 -25.00 4.97 0.59
C GLY A 222 -23.76 4.15 0.17
N VAL A 223 -23.13 4.47 -0.97
CA VAL A 223 -21.97 3.76 -1.52
C VAL A 223 -20.77 4.68 -1.68
N PHE A 224 -19.67 4.29 -1.05
CA PHE A 224 -18.39 4.99 -1.07
C PHE A 224 -17.38 4.11 -1.80
N GLU A 225 -17.01 4.49 -3.01
CA GLU A 225 -16.05 3.76 -3.84
C GLU A 225 -14.76 4.55 -3.95
N VAL A 226 -13.64 3.96 -3.52
CA VAL A 226 -12.31 4.50 -3.83
C VAL A 226 -12.04 4.21 -5.30
N VAL A 227 -11.88 5.25 -6.12
CA VAL A 227 -11.59 5.13 -7.56
C VAL A 227 -10.10 4.95 -7.79
N ALA A 228 -9.30 5.73 -7.07
CA ALA A 228 -7.86 5.64 -7.07
C ALA A 228 -7.31 6.25 -5.79
N THR A 229 -6.17 5.75 -5.33
CA THR A 229 -5.45 6.32 -4.20
C THR A 229 -3.99 6.59 -4.58
N GLY A 230 -3.37 7.52 -3.87
CA GLY A 230 -2.00 8.05 -4.02
C GLY A 230 -1.48 8.51 -2.67
N GLY A 231 -0.17 8.64 -2.50
CA GLY A 231 0.36 9.10 -1.22
C GLY A 231 1.87 9.06 -1.11
N ASP A 232 2.35 9.47 0.05
CA ASP A 232 3.74 9.48 0.49
C ASP A 232 3.78 9.38 2.03
N SER A 233 4.16 8.22 2.53
CA SER A 233 4.18 7.95 3.98
C SER A 233 5.30 8.61 4.76
N ALA A 234 6.31 9.14 4.06
CA ALA A 234 7.48 9.78 4.63
C ALA A 234 7.43 11.28 4.31
N LEU A 235 6.21 11.81 4.21
CA LEU A 235 5.91 13.20 3.91
C LEU A 235 4.81 13.70 4.83
N GLY A 236 5.11 14.69 5.66
CA GLY A 236 4.15 15.32 6.54
C GLY A 236 4.68 16.57 7.21
N GLY A 237 3.97 17.02 8.24
CA GLY A 237 4.34 18.18 9.04
C GLY A 237 5.72 18.08 9.70
N ASP A 238 6.16 16.88 10.08
CA ASP A 238 7.44 16.60 10.73
C ASP A 238 8.64 16.92 9.79
N ASP A 239 8.49 16.70 8.49
CA ASP A 239 9.56 16.99 7.51
C ASP A 239 9.71 18.49 7.28
N ILE A 240 8.58 19.22 7.30
CA ILE A 240 8.58 20.69 7.26
C ILE A 240 9.20 21.25 8.55
N ASP A 241 8.91 20.65 9.70
CA ASP A 241 9.51 21.06 10.99
C ASP A 241 11.03 20.85 11.00
N ALA A 242 11.50 19.71 10.48
CA ALA A 242 12.93 19.41 10.34
C ALA A 242 13.64 20.38 9.38
N ALA A 243 13.04 20.66 8.22
CA ALA A 243 13.58 21.62 7.26
C ALA A 243 13.64 23.05 7.84
N LEU A 244 12.61 23.45 8.59
CA LEU A 244 12.55 24.75 9.24
C LEU A 244 13.57 24.87 10.39
N ALA A 245 13.76 23.80 11.16
CA ALA A 245 14.78 23.73 12.21
C ALA A 245 16.19 23.88 11.61
N ALA A 246 16.49 23.15 10.54
CA ALA A 246 17.77 23.25 9.83
C ALA A 246 18.01 24.66 9.29
N TRP A 247 17.01 25.25 8.64
CA TRP A 247 17.05 26.62 8.13
C TRP A 247 17.32 27.65 9.25
N ALA A 248 16.68 27.51 10.41
CA ALA A 248 16.87 28.41 11.53
C ALA A 248 18.29 28.30 12.13
N LEU A 249 18.81 27.07 12.28
CA LEU A 249 20.17 26.83 12.76
C LEU A 249 21.22 27.43 11.81
N GLU A 250 21.07 27.21 10.51
CA GLU A 250 21.96 27.76 9.48
C GLU A 250 21.96 29.30 9.52
N ARG A 251 20.77 29.92 9.60
CA ARG A 251 20.63 31.38 9.64
C ARG A 251 21.22 32.00 10.90
N ALA A 252 21.23 31.29 12.02
CA ALA A 252 21.85 31.72 13.27
C ALA A 252 23.36 31.38 13.35
N GLY A 253 23.87 30.54 12.45
CA GLY A 253 25.23 29.99 12.54
C GLY A 253 25.44 29.09 13.76
N LEU A 254 24.37 28.41 14.22
CA LEU A 254 24.38 27.53 15.39
C LEU A 254 24.22 26.06 14.97
N ALA A 255 24.59 25.14 15.87
CA ALA A 255 24.44 23.70 15.67
C ALA A 255 23.70 23.06 16.85
N ALA A 256 22.88 22.04 16.56
CA ALA A 256 22.20 21.22 17.56
C ALA A 256 22.93 19.88 17.74
N GLU A 257 23.89 19.85 18.66
CA GLU A 257 24.77 18.69 18.84
C GLU A 257 24.14 17.63 19.74
N GLN A 258 23.51 18.07 20.84
CA GLN A 258 22.96 17.16 21.83
C GLN A 258 21.53 16.70 21.47
N PRO A 259 21.09 15.51 21.94
CA PRO A 259 19.70 15.09 21.75
C PRO A 259 18.67 16.10 22.27
N ALA A 260 18.98 16.80 23.37
CA ALA A 260 18.14 17.86 23.93
C ALA A 260 18.07 19.07 22.99
N ASP A 261 19.21 19.53 22.45
CA ASP A 261 19.26 20.62 21.47
C ASP A 261 18.43 20.29 20.23
N ARG A 262 18.61 19.07 19.68
CA ARG A 262 17.89 18.60 18.47
C ARG A 262 16.39 18.58 18.72
N ARG A 263 15.95 18.12 19.89
CA ARG A 263 14.53 18.13 20.23
C ARG A 263 14.01 19.54 20.46
N ALA A 264 14.76 20.40 21.16
CA ALA A 264 14.36 21.76 21.49
C ALA A 264 14.12 22.59 20.22
N VAL A 265 15.03 22.50 19.23
CA VAL A 265 14.86 23.21 17.97
C VAL A 265 13.67 22.70 17.15
N LEU A 266 13.41 21.38 17.12
CA LEU A 266 12.25 20.80 16.45
C LEU A 266 10.93 21.29 17.09
N VAL A 267 10.86 21.31 18.42
CA VAL A 267 9.69 21.83 19.15
C VAL A 267 9.47 23.31 18.85
N ALA A 268 10.55 24.12 18.86
CA ALA A 268 10.47 25.54 18.54
C ALA A 268 10.06 25.80 17.07
N ALA A 269 10.58 25.01 16.13
CA ALA A 269 10.24 25.09 14.71
C ALA A 269 8.77 24.75 14.48
N ARG A 270 8.27 23.65 15.07
CA ARG A 270 6.86 23.27 14.99
C ARG A 270 5.93 24.35 15.52
N HIS A 271 6.22 24.90 16.71
CA HIS A 271 5.41 25.95 17.30
C HIS A 271 5.40 27.23 16.43
N ALA A 272 6.54 27.59 15.82
CA ALA A 272 6.61 28.70 14.88
C ALA A 272 5.79 28.42 13.60
N LYS A 273 5.88 27.22 13.03
CA LYS A 273 5.09 26.78 11.88
C LYS A 273 3.59 26.87 12.16
N GLU A 274 3.14 26.30 13.27
CA GLU A 274 1.73 26.31 13.68
C GLU A 274 1.23 27.75 13.89
N LYS A 275 2.01 28.60 14.57
CA LYS A 275 1.69 30.03 14.78
C LYS A 275 1.55 30.81 13.47
N LEU A 276 2.39 30.52 12.47
CA LEU A 276 2.33 31.13 11.14
C LEU A 276 1.09 30.72 10.33
N THR A 277 0.23 29.83 10.83
CA THR A 277 -1.10 29.61 10.25
C THR A 277 -1.95 30.88 10.36
N GLY A 278 -2.00 31.47 11.57
CA GLY A 278 -2.81 32.66 11.87
C GLY A 278 -2.05 33.98 11.90
N ALA A 279 -0.72 33.96 11.92
CA ALA A 279 0.12 35.15 12.01
C ALA A 279 1.06 35.31 10.80
N GLU A 280 1.44 36.56 10.48
CA GLU A 280 2.42 36.85 9.43
C GLU A 280 3.87 36.62 9.85
N HIS A 281 4.12 36.63 11.16
CA HIS A 281 5.46 36.51 11.73
C HIS A 281 5.48 35.61 12.97
N ALA A 282 6.58 34.88 13.13
CA ALA A 282 6.90 34.10 14.31
C ALA A 282 8.40 34.18 14.62
N THR A 283 8.82 33.53 15.69
CA THR A 283 10.23 33.35 16.03
C THR A 283 10.47 31.88 16.36
N VAL A 284 11.50 31.27 15.76
CA VAL A 284 12.06 30.01 16.27
C VAL A 284 13.02 30.38 17.39
N ALA A 285 12.67 30.05 18.62
CA ALA A 285 13.49 30.36 19.78
C ALA A 285 13.59 29.19 20.77
N CYS A 286 14.82 28.82 21.14
CA CYS A 286 15.09 27.81 22.16
C CYS A 286 16.54 27.92 22.67
N PRO A 287 16.80 27.56 23.94
CA PRO A 287 18.18 27.43 24.42
C PRO A 287 18.85 26.22 23.78
N LEU A 288 20.10 26.36 23.34
CA LEU A 288 20.96 25.28 22.87
C LEU A 288 22.30 25.31 23.61
N ALA A 289 23.01 24.19 23.65
CA ALA A 289 24.38 24.16 24.18
C ALA A 289 25.34 25.08 23.42
N SER A 290 25.10 25.32 22.13
CA SER A 290 25.90 26.20 21.27
C SER A 290 25.55 27.69 21.38
N GLY A 291 24.47 28.04 22.09
CA GLY A 291 23.96 29.39 22.24
C GLY A 291 22.43 29.47 22.11
N ASP A 292 21.84 30.57 22.55
CA ASP A 292 20.39 30.77 22.42
C ASP A 292 20.01 30.99 20.95
N LEU A 293 19.22 30.06 20.40
CA LEU A 293 18.64 30.23 19.07
C LEU A 293 17.49 31.23 19.17
N SER A 294 17.51 32.25 18.32
CA SER A 294 16.40 33.19 18.15
C SER A 294 16.38 33.74 16.73
N VAL A 295 15.55 33.16 15.87
CA VAL A 295 15.43 33.54 14.46
C VAL A 295 14.01 33.98 14.15
N HIS A 296 13.87 35.22 13.68
CA HIS A 296 12.59 35.72 13.16
C HIS A 296 12.31 35.13 11.78
N LEU A 297 11.09 34.68 11.57
CA LEU A 297 10.61 34.19 10.28
C LEU A 297 9.25 34.82 9.93
N SER A 298 9.08 35.12 8.65
CA SER A 298 7.80 35.49 8.06
C SER A 298 7.07 34.26 7.54
N ARG A 299 5.76 34.42 7.26
CA ARG A 299 4.98 33.40 6.54
C ARG A 299 5.66 33.04 5.22
N ALA A 300 6.13 34.03 4.45
CA ALA A 300 6.81 33.82 3.18
C ALA A 300 8.09 32.97 3.30
N ASP A 301 8.86 33.12 4.38
CA ASP A 301 10.03 32.27 4.65
C ASP A 301 9.60 30.80 4.83
N LEU A 302 8.54 30.56 5.61
CA LEU A 302 7.98 29.22 5.79
C LEU A 302 7.46 28.64 4.46
N GLU A 303 6.77 29.44 3.64
CA GLU A 303 6.31 28.98 2.32
C GLU A 303 7.47 28.59 1.40
N ALA A 304 8.60 29.28 1.47
CA ALA A 304 9.79 28.94 0.72
C ALA A 304 10.39 27.60 1.19
N VAL A 305 10.49 27.40 2.52
CA VAL A 305 10.98 26.15 3.12
C VAL A 305 10.06 24.96 2.83
N ALA A 306 8.74 25.17 2.88
CA ALA A 306 7.75 24.11 2.71
C ALA A 306 7.51 23.74 1.23
N ARG A 307 7.91 24.59 0.27
CA ARG A 307 7.60 24.44 -1.16
C ARG A 307 7.94 23.06 -1.74
N PRO A 308 9.16 22.49 -1.54
CA PRO A 308 9.50 21.20 -2.13
C PRO A 308 8.58 20.06 -1.63
N PHE A 309 8.13 20.14 -0.37
CA PHE A 309 7.22 19.17 0.23
C PHE A 309 5.81 19.30 -0.36
N ILE A 310 5.31 20.53 -0.51
CA ILE A 310 3.99 20.81 -1.11
C ILE A 310 3.98 20.44 -2.61
N GLU A 311 5.09 20.60 -3.32
CA GLU A 311 5.15 20.19 -4.73
C GLU A 311 5.08 18.67 -4.89
N ARG A 312 5.66 17.90 -3.95
CA ARG A 312 5.53 16.43 -3.90
C ARG A 312 4.08 15.98 -3.68
N THR A 313 3.36 16.61 -2.76
CA THR A 313 1.95 16.25 -2.51
C THR A 313 1.06 16.54 -3.72
N ILE A 314 1.29 17.64 -4.43
CA ILE A 314 0.57 17.96 -5.69
C ILE A 314 0.94 16.98 -6.81
N ALA A 315 2.20 16.53 -6.88
CA ALA A 315 2.61 15.52 -7.85
C ALA A 315 1.87 14.19 -7.65
N ALA A 316 1.74 13.74 -6.40
CA ALA A 316 0.96 12.55 -6.04
C ALA A 316 -0.54 12.73 -6.35
N ALA A 317 -1.14 13.89 -6.05
CA ALA A 317 -2.53 14.17 -6.43
C ALA A 317 -2.75 14.10 -7.95
N ARG A 318 -1.79 14.61 -8.74
CA ARG A 318 -1.82 14.50 -10.21
C ARG A 318 -1.72 13.04 -10.68
N GLN A 319 -0.96 12.21 -9.98
CA GLN A 319 -0.85 10.78 -10.28
C GLN A 319 -2.19 10.07 -10.09
N VAL A 320 -2.88 10.32 -8.98
CA VAL A 320 -4.20 9.72 -8.70
C VAL A 320 -5.21 10.04 -9.80
N LEU A 321 -5.26 11.30 -10.25
CA LEU A 321 -6.15 11.70 -11.33
C LEU A 321 -5.83 11.00 -12.66
N ARG A 322 -4.54 10.79 -12.96
CA ARG A 322 -4.11 10.02 -14.14
C ARG A 322 -4.53 8.57 -14.04
N ASP A 323 -4.35 7.95 -12.88
CA ASP A 323 -4.68 6.55 -12.64
C ASP A 323 -6.18 6.30 -12.79
N ALA A 324 -6.99 7.23 -12.25
CA ALA A 324 -8.43 7.21 -12.42
C ALA A 324 -8.91 7.60 -13.83
N ARG A 325 -8.02 8.15 -14.67
CA ARG A 325 -8.36 8.74 -15.98
C ARG A 325 -9.42 9.85 -15.86
N VAL A 326 -9.31 10.67 -14.81
CA VAL A 326 -10.25 11.75 -14.49
C VAL A 326 -9.54 13.09 -14.61
N GLY A 327 -10.14 14.04 -15.33
CA GLY A 327 -9.66 15.42 -15.40
C GLY A 327 -10.04 16.23 -14.16
N VAL A 328 -9.26 17.27 -13.82
CA VAL A 328 -9.52 18.15 -12.67
C VAL A 328 -10.93 18.77 -12.70
N ASP A 329 -11.46 19.05 -13.89
CA ASP A 329 -12.79 19.65 -14.09
C ASP A 329 -13.95 18.73 -13.68
N ALA A 330 -13.72 17.41 -13.61
CA ALA A 330 -14.71 16.42 -13.24
C ALA A 330 -14.78 16.17 -11.72
N ILE A 331 -13.89 16.79 -10.93
CA ILE A 331 -13.89 16.69 -9.47
C ILE A 331 -14.92 17.67 -8.93
N ASP A 332 -15.86 17.23 -8.10
CA ASP A 332 -16.91 18.06 -7.51
C ASP A 332 -16.38 18.87 -6.32
N GLY A 333 -15.54 18.26 -5.48
CA GLY A 333 -14.96 18.92 -4.31
C GLY A 333 -13.64 18.30 -3.83
N VAL A 334 -12.90 19.07 -3.04
CA VAL A 334 -11.65 18.62 -2.41
C VAL A 334 -11.77 18.80 -0.90
N VAL A 335 -11.73 17.71 -0.14
CA VAL A 335 -11.78 17.70 1.33
C VAL A 335 -10.37 17.69 1.86
N LEU A 336 -10.03 18.65 2.73
CA LEU A 336 -8.74 18.69 3.41
C LEU A 336 -8.80 17.97 4.75
N VAL A 337 -7.83 17.10 5.00
CA VAL A 337 -7.71 16.30 6.21
C VAL A 337 -6.28 16.43 6.76
N GLY A 338 -6.13 16.35 8.08
CA GLY A 338 -4.82 16.43 8.73
C GLY A 338 -4.35 17.86 9.01
N GLY A 339 -3.76 18.07 10.19
CA GLY A 339 -3.43 19.40 10.69
C GLY A 339 -2.48 20.23 9.82
N SER A 340 -1.61 19.61 9.00
CA SER A 340 -0.70 20.34 8.12
C SER A 340 -1.44 21.01 6.94
N THR A 341 -2.66 20.58 6.60
CA THR A 341 -3.51 21.26 5.61
C THR A 341 -4.04 22.62 6.09
N ARG A 342 -3.89 22.95 7.38
CA ARG A 342 -4.18 24.29 7.91
C ARG A 342 -3.22 25.35 7.37
N MET A 343 -2.02 24.97 6.92
CA MET A 343 -1.05 25.90 6.33
C MET A 343 -1.64 26.59 5.08
N PRO A 344 -1.70 27.93 5.02
CA PRO A 344 -2.28 28.62 3.86
C PRO A 344 -1.58 28.30 2.53
N ALA A 345 -0.27 28.04 2.56
CA ALA A 345 0.47 27.59 1.38
C ALA A 345 -0.07 26.28 0.79
N VAL A 346 -0.46 25.32 1.64
CA VAL A 346 -1.06 24.05 1.21
C VAL A 346 -2.43 24.30 0.60
N GLN A 347 -3.29 25.07 1.27
CA GLN A 347 -4.63 25.40 0.78
C GLN A 347 -4.58 26.13 -0.56
N HIS A 348 -3.68 27.10 -0.72
CA HIS A 348 -3.49 27.82 -1.98
C HIS A 348 -2.94 26.92 -3.10
N ALA A 349 -2.03 25.99 -2.79
CA ALA A 349 -1.50 25.04 -3.77
C ALA A 349 -2.59 24.08 -4.25
N VAL A 350 -3.37 23.52 -3.33
CA VAL A 350 -4.52 22.65 -3.64
C VAL A 350 -5.56 23.41 -4.45
N ALA A 351 -5.96 24.61 -4.02
CA ALA A 351 -6.95 25.41 -4.74
C ALA A 351 -6.53 25.76 -6.17
N ARG A 352 -5.25 26.05 -6.37
CA ARG A 352 -4.66 26.33 -7.68
C ARG A 352 -4.64 25.10 -8.57
N PHE A 353 -4.31 23.93 -8.03
CA PHE A 353 -4.21 22.70 -8.79
C PHE A 353 -5.59 22.18 -9.24
N PHE A 354 -6.58 22.20 -8.35
CA PHE A 354 -7.93 21.72 -8.64
C PHE A 354 -8.86 22.80 -9.22
N GLY A 355 -8.42 24.06 -9.28
CA GLY A 355 -9.20 25.18 -9.83
C GLY A 355 -10.42 25.58 -8.98
N LYS A 356 -10.49 25.14 -7.72
CA LYS A 356 -11.61 25.40 -6.80
C LYS A 356 -11.15 25.45 -5.34
N PRO A 357 -11.82 26.23 -4.48
CA PRO A 357 -11.48 26.26 -3.06
C PRO A 357 -11.74 24.89 -2.41
N PRO A 358 -10.86 24.44 -1.49
CA PRO A 358 -11.10 23.24 -0.72
C PRO A 358 -12.31 23.42 0.23
N LEU A 359 -12.92 22.30 0.56
CA LEU A 359 -14.01 22.19 1.52
C LEU A 359 -13.42 22.21 2.94
N VAL A 360 -13.88 23.16 3.74
CA VAL A 360 -13.38 23.45 5.11
C VAL A 360 -14.50 23.40 6.15
N ASN A 361 -15.62 22.76 5.82
CA ASN A 361 -16.79 22.63 6.70
C ASN A 361 -16.63 21.56 7.78
N LEU A 362 -15.56 20.75 7.72
CA LEU A 362 -15.22 19.75 8.73
C LEU A 362 -13.89 20.11 9.37
N ASP A 363 -13.74 19.79 10.65
CA ASP A 363 -12.47 19.95 11.35
C ASP A 363 -11.47 18.89 10.84
N PRO A 364 -10.37 19.29 10.17
CA PRO A 364 -9.40 18.36 9.60
C PRO A 364 -8.72 17.47 10.64
N ASP A 365 -8.76 17.85 11.92
CA ASP A 365 -8.19 17.06 13.02
C ASP A 365 -9.17 16.02 13.60
N GLN A 366 -10.48 16.12 13.34
CA GLN A 366 -11.50 15.23 13.94
C GLN A 366 -12.16 14.30 12.92
N VAL A 367 -12.24 14.72 11.66
CA VAL A 367 -13.03 14.06 10.60
C VAL A 367 -12.72 12.57 10.42
N VAL A 368 -11.46 12.18 10.59
CA VAL A 368 -11.00 10.78 10.49
C VAL A 368 -11.59 9.92 11.61
N ALA A 369 -11.49 10.38 12.87
CA ALA A 369 -12.04 9.65 14.01
C ALA A 369 -13.57 9.56 13.95
N LEU A 370 -14.25 10.63 13.51
CA LEU A 370 -15.69 10.65 13.32
C LEU A 370 -16.14 9.60 12.30
N GLY A 371 -15.44 9.51 11.16
CA GLY A 371 -15.72 8.52 10.12
C GLY A 371 -15.52 7.08 10.60
N ALA A 372 -14.45 6.84 11.36
CA ALA A 372 -14.20 5.54 11.98
C ALA A 372 -15.31 5.16 12.97
N ALA A 373 -15.84 6.12 13.73
CA ALA A 373 -16.91 5.88 14.70
C ALA A 373 -18.23 5.50 14.01
N ILE A 374 -18.55 6.17 12.91
CA ILE A 374 -19.70 5.84 12.07
C ILE A 374 -19.56 4.42 11.51
N GLN A 375 -18.39 4.07 11.00
CA GLN A 375 -18.13 2.71 10.51
C GLN A 375 -18.26 1.66 11.62
N ALA A 376 -17.80 1.97 12.83
CA ALA A 376 -17.91 1.09 13.98
C ALA A 376 -19.38 0.84 14.35
N GLU A 377 -20.21 1.89 14.38
CA GLU A 377 -21.65 1.80 14.67
C GLU A 377 -22.39 0.91 13.66
N SER A 378 -22.05 1.04 12.37
CA SER A 378 -22.58 0.21 11.29
C SER A 378 -22.20 -1.27 11.47
N LEU A 379 -20.93 -1.58 11.76
CA LEU A 379 -20.47 -2.95 12.00
C LEU A 379 -21.04 -3.58 13.27
N ALA A 380 -21.33 -2.77 14.30
CA ALA A 380 -21.93 -3.23 15.54
C ALA A 380 -23.37 -3.74 15.36
N GLY A 381 -24.06 -3.28 14.30
CA GLY A 381 -25.48 -3.54 14.07
C GLY A 381 -26.39 -2.77 15.03
N ASN A 382 -25.92 -1.63 15.56
CA ASN A 382 -26.72 -0.78 16.45
C ASN A 382 -27.90 -0.17 15.67
N ALA A 383 -29.09 -0.15 16.28
CA ALA A 383 -30.32 0.28 15.61
C ALA A 383 -30.25 1.74 15.13
N GLY A 384 -30.54 1.97 13.84
CA GLY A 384 -30.53 3.30 13.21
C GLY A 384 -29.27 3.64 12.41
N ALA A 385 -28.28 2.73 12.34
CA ALA A 385 -27.16 2.88 11.43
C ALA A 385 -27.62 2.67 9.97
N GLU A 386 -27.35 3.65 9.09
CA GLU A 386 -27.48 3.43 7.66
C GLU A 386 -26.44 2.40 7.19
N GLU A 387 -26.86 1.50 6.28
CA GLU A 387 -25.99 0.46 5.74
C GLU A 387 -25.02 1.09 4.74
N LEU A 388 -23.84 1.44 5.24
CA LEU A 388 -22.76 2.04 4.47
C LEU A 388 -21.99 0.94 3.74
N LEU A 389 -22.00 1.00 2.41
CA LEU A 389 -21.21 0.10 1.59
C LEU A 389 -19.91 0.79 1.18
N LEU A 390 -18.81 0.38 1.82
CA LEU A 390 -17.45 0.81 1.49
C LEU A 390 -16.82 -0.17 0.51
N LEU A 391 -16.36 0.36 -0.62
CA LEU A 391 -15.62 -0.36 -1.64
C LEU A 391 -14.20 0.23 -1.71
N ASP A 392 -13.24 -0.48 -1.10
CA ASP A 392 -11.81 -0.11 -1.13
C ASP A 392 -11.11 -0.72 -2.35
N VAL A 393 -9.83 -0.43 -2.56
CA VAL A 393 -9.04 -0.90 -3.72
C VAL A 393 -7.66 -1.45 -3.31
N ILE A 394 -7.08 -2.31 -4.16
CA ILE A 394 -5.67 -2.73 -3.98
C ILE A 394 -4.69 -1.63 -4.46
N PRO A 395 -3.59 -1.34 -3.73
CA PRO A 395 -2.68 -0.24 -4.07
C PRO A 395 -1.66 -0.58 -5.19
N LEU A 396 -1.36 -1.87 -5.40
CA LEU A 396 -0.39 -2.37 -6.39
C LEU A 396 -0.96 -3.56 -7.15
N SER A 397 -0.56 -3.72 -8.41
CA SER A 397 -1.02 -4.81 -9.27
C SER A 397 -0.50 -6.15 -8.76
N LEU A 398 -1.33 -7.17 -8.87
CA LEU A 398 -1.01 -8.56 -8.55
C LEU A 398 -0.83 -9.34 -9.84
N GLY A 399 0.25 -10.09 -9.93
CA GLY A 399 0.66 -10.78 -11.15
C GLY A 399 1.36 -12.11 -10.91
N LEU A 400 1.79 -12.71 -12.01
CA LEU A 400 2.44 -14.01 -12.05
C LEU A 400 3.70 -13.94 -12.94
N GLU A 401 4.77 -14.62 -12.52
CA GLU A 401 5.98 -14.76 -13.32
C GLU A 401 5.73 -15.64 -14.56
N THR A 402 5.99 -15.08 -15.73
CA THR A 402 6.02 -15.82 -16.99
C THR A 402 7.45 -16.02 -17.47
N MET A 403 7.62 -16.88 -18.48
CA MET A 403 8.91 -17.15 -19.11
C MET A 403 9.62 -15.84 -19.52
N GLY A 404 10.95 -15.82 -19.37
CA GLY A 404 11.76 -14.62 -19.61
C GLY A 404 11.93 -13.70 -18.42
N GLY A 405 11.35 -14.03 -17.26
CA GLY A 405 11.40 -13.20 -16.05
C GLY A 405 10.45 -12.01 -16.13
N LEU A 406 9.36 -12.15 -16.89
CA LEU A 406 8.34 -11.13 -17.11
C LEU A 406 7.17 -11.30 -16.14
N VAL A 407 6.47 -10.20 -15.86
CA VAL A 407 5.26 -10.21 -15.05
C VAL A 407 4.03 -10.12 -15.94
N GLU A 408 3.11 -11.06 -15.75
CA GLU A 408 1.75 -10.97 -16.27
C GLU A 408 0.82 -10.47 -15.17
N ARG A 409 0.23 -9.28 -15.36
CA ARG A 409 -0.65 -8.65 -14.36
C ARG A 409 -2.06 -9.22 -14.46
N ILE A 410 -2.55 -9.81 -13.38
CA ILE A 410 -3.87 -10.48 -13.32
C ILE A 410 -4.93 -9.57 -12.69
N ILE A 411 -4.60 -8.93 -11.57
CA ILE A 411 -5.45 -7.93 -10.93
C ILE A 411 -4.70 -6.61 -10.96
N PRO A 412 -5.13 -5.63 -11.77
CA PRO A 412 -4.46 -4.33 -11.84
C PRO A 412 -4.65 -3.55 -10.53
N ARG A 413 -3.70 -2.68 -10.19
CA ARG A 413 -3.87 -1.74 -9.08
C ARG A 413 -5.12 -0.87 -9.24
N ASN A 414 -5.61 -0.37 -8.12
CA ASN A 414 -6.90 0.31 -7.98
C ASN A 414 -8.11 -0.58 -8.32
N SER A 415 -7.94 -1.91 -8.43
CA SER A 415 -9.09 -2.81 -8.51
C SER A 415 -9.85 -2.81 -7.19
N THR A 416 -11.16 -2.59 -7.27
CA THR A 416 -12.08 -2.68 -6.12
C THR A 416 -12.01 -4.04 -5.45
N ILE A 417 -11.98 -4.07 -4.12
CA ILE A 417 -12.05 -5.29 -3.31
C ILE A 417 -13.40 -5.40 -2.60
N PRO A 418 -13.95 -6.62 -2.43
CA PRO A 418 -13.39 -7.91 -2.86
C PRO A 418 -13.47 -8.12 -4.38
N THR A 419 -12.49 -8.85 -4.95
CA THR A 419 -12.44 -9.15 -6.40
C THR A 419 -11.85 -10.52 -6.69
N ALA A 420 -12.24 -11.09 -7.83
CA ALA A 420 -11.70 -12.33 -8.36
C ALA A 420 -11.38 -12.17 -9.86
N ARG A 421 -10.20 -12.63 -10.27
CA ARG A 421 -9.76 -12.70 -11.67
C ARG A 421 -9.07 -14.02 -11.93
N ALA A 422 -9.19 -14.55 -13.13
CA ALA A 422 -8.52 -15.77 -13.51
C ALA A 422 -7.95 -15.65 -14.92
N GLN A 423 -6.81 -16.30 -15.14
CA GLN A 423 -6.15 -16.36 -16.45
C GLN A 423 -5.72 -17.79 -16.74
N ASP A 424 -5.84 -18.18 -18.01
CA ASP A 424 -5.48 -19.52 -18.47
C ASP A 424 -4.04 -19.52 -19.01
N PHE A 425 -3.25 -20.45 -18.49
CA PHE A 425 -1.86 -20.72 -18.86
C PHE A 425 -1.73 -22.13 -19.44
N THR A 426 -0.57 -22.43 -20.03
CA THR A 426 -0.26 -23.73 -20.64
C THR A 426 1.18 -24.15 -20.32
N THR A 427 1.48 -25.43 -20.55
CA THR A 427 2.84 -25.99 -20.49
C THR A 427 3.73 -25.45 -21.61
N TYR A 428 5.02 -25.32 -21.31
CA TYR A 428 6.07 -24.84 -22.20
C TYR A 428 6.80 -25.99 -22.90
N GLN A 429 6.85 -27.18 -22.29
CA GLN A 429 7.56 -28.35 -22.83
C GLN A 429 6.65 -29.57 -22.96
N ASP A 430 6.96 -30.43 -23.93
CA ASP A 430 6.29 -31.71 -24.12
C ASP A 430 6.47 -32.59 -22.87
N GLY A 431 5.38 -33.20 -22.42
CA GLY A 431 5.40 -34.09 -21.26
C GLY A 431 5.63 -33.38 -19.92
N GLN A 432 5.52 -32.05 -19.86
CA GLN A 432 5.66 -31.28 -18.62
C GLN A 432 4.57 -31.69 -17.60
N THR A 433 5.00 -32.23 -16.45
CA THR A 433 4.10 -32.75 -15.40
C THR A 433 3.94 -31.83 -14.19
N ALA A 434 4.68 -30.72 -14.16
CA ALA A 434 4.59 -29.72 -13.11
C ALA A 434 4.73 -28.29 -13.65
N LEU A 435 4.10 -27.32 -12.98
CA LEU A 435 4.23 -25.89 -13.26
C LEU A 435 4.59 -25.16 -11.96
N ALA A 436 5.70 -24.42 -11.97
CA ALA A 436 6.03 -23.49 -10.90
C ALA A 436 5.19 -22.22 -11.06
N VAL A 437 4.53 -21.81 -9.98
CA VAL A 437 3.74 -20.59 -9.90
C VAL A 437 4.44 -19.65 -8.93
N HIS A 438 4.87 -18.50 -9.43
CA HIS A 438 5.45 -17.44 -8.62
C HIS A 438 4.58 -16.19 -8.73
N VAL A 439 3.94 -15.86 -7.61
CA VAL A 439 3.02 -14.74 -7.45
C VAL A 439 3.83 -13.52 -7.06
N VAL A 440 3.60 -12.39 -7.75
CA VAL A 440 4.31 -11.13 -7.54
C VAL A 440 3.37 -9.95 -7.41
N GLN A 441 3.86 -8.86 -6.84
CA GLN A 441 3.17 -7.58 -6.74
C GLN A 441 4.05 -6.43 -7.20
N GLY A 442 3.54 -5.55 -8.05
CA GLY A 442 4.29 -4.40 -8.57
C GLY A 442 3.79 -3.91 -9.93
N GLU A 443 4.32 -2.75 -10.34
CA GLU A 443 3.93 -2.08 -11.59
C GLU A 443 4.98 -2.19 -12.70
N ARG A 444 6.15 -2.80 -12.46
CA ARG A 444 7.20 -2.95 -13.48
C ARG A 444 7.05 -4.25 -14.27
N GLU A 445 7.69 -4.32 -15.44
CA GLU A 445 7.52 -5.44 -16.39
C GLU A 445 8.35 -6.67 -16.01
N LEU A 446 9.44 -6.49 -15.26
CA LEU A 446 10.34 -7.57 -14.85
C LEU A 446 10.03 -8.06 -13.43
N VAL A 447 10.15 -9.37 -13.24
CA VAL A 447 9.98 -10.03 -11.93
C VAL A 447 11.01 -9.54 -10.91
N SER A 448 12.24 -9.23 -11.35
CA SER A 448 13.31 -8.71 -10.48
C SER A 448 12.99 -7.36 -9.86
N ASP A 449 12.12 -6.60 -10.51
CA ASP A 449 11.69 -5.26 -10.09
C ASP A 449 10.34 -5.28 -9.38
N CYS A 450 9.73 -6.46 -9.27
CA CYS A 450 8.50 -6.68 -8.54
C CYS A 450 8.77 -7.44 -7.24
N ARG A 451 7.84 -7.33 -6.32
CA ARG A 451 7.91 -8.06 -5.07
C ARG A 451 7.42 -9.49 -5.24
N SER A 452 8.23 -10.45 -4.81
CA SER A 452 7.80 -11.84 -4.63
C SER A 452 6.81 -11.95 -3.46
N LEU A 453 5.62 -12.49 -3.73
CA LEU A 453 4.60 -12.75 -2.71
C LEU A 453 4.58 -14.21 -2.26
N ALA A 454 4.58 -15.14 -3.21
CA ALA A 454 4.53 -16.58 -2.92
C ALA A 454 5.06 -17.41 -4.08
N ARG A 455 5.58 -18.60 -3.76
CA ARG A 455 5.99 -19.61 -4.75
C ARG A 455 5.41 -20.96 -4.36
N PHE A 456 4.74 -21.61 -5.29
CA PHE A 456 4.22 -22.96 -5.13
C PHE A 456 4.21 -23.69 -6.47
N GLU A 457 4.02 -25.01 -6.45
CA GLU A 457 4.06 -25.83 -7.66
C GLU A 457 2.75 -26.61 -7.83
N LEU A 458 2.19 -26.53 -9.03
CA LEU A 458 1.16 -27.45 -9.48
C LEU A 458 1.83 -28.72 -10.01
N ARG A 459 1.64 -29.86 -9.34
CA ARG A 459 2.24 -31.14 -9.71
C ARG A 459 1.16 -32.14 -10.12
N GLY A 460 1.44 -33.00 -11.09
CA GLY A 460 0.48 -34.02 -11.55
C GLY A 460 -0.26 -33.64 -12.83
N ILE A 461 0.28 -32.70 -13.61
CA ILE A 461 -0.22 -32.39 -14.95
C ILE A 461 -0.02 -33.64 -15.81
N PRO A 462 -1.05 -34.15 -16.51
CA PRO A 462 -0.88 -35.29 -17.40
C PRO A 462 0.13 -34.96 -18.52
N PRO A 463 1.01 -35.89 -18.91
CA PRO A 463 1.97 -35.64 -19.98
C PRO A 463 1.23 -35.43 -21.31
N MET A 464 1.36 -34.23 -21.87
CA MET A 464 0.74 -33.81 -23.12
C MET A 464 1.76 -33.01 -23.97
N PRO A 465 1.50 -32.80 -25.27
CA PRO A 465 2.27 -31.84 -26.05
C PRO A 465 2.27 -30.44 -25.42
N ALA A 466 3.34 -29.69 -25.59
CA ALA A 466 3.43 -28.28 -25.18
C ALA A 466 2.25 -27.49 -25.77
N GLY A 467 1.66 -26.59 -24.99
CA GLY A 467 0.49 -25.82 -25.44
C GLY A 467 -0.88 -26.51 -25.24
N ALA A 468 -0.92 -27.81 -24.96
CA ALA A 468 -2.18 -28.56 -24.85
C ALA A 468 -2.84 -28.44 -23.47
N ALA A 469 -2.05 -28.34 -22.40
CA ALA A 469 -2.57 -28.23 -21.03
C ALA A 469 -3.32 -26.90 -20.84
N ARG A 470 -4.45 -26.95 -20.13
CA ARG A 470 -5.23 -25.75 -19.77
C ARG A 470 -5.19 -25.57 -18.26
N ILE A 471 -4.35 -24.65 -17.81
CA ILE A 471 -4.10 -24.40 -16.39
C ILE A 471 -4.71 -23.05 -16.03
N ARG A 472 -5.82 -23.05 -15.31
CA ARG A 472 -6.45 -21.82 -14.83
C ARG A 472 -5.81 -21.39 -13.52
N VAL A 473 -5.24 -20.19 -13.50
CA VAL A 473 -4.78 -19.56 -12.26
C VAL A 473 -5.76 -18.47 -11.86
N SER A 474 -6.40 -18.65 -10.71
CA SER A 474 -7.37 -17.72 -10.13
C SER A 474 -6.73 -16.95 -8.97
N PHE A 475 -6.91 -15.63 -8.97
CA PHE A 475 -6.56 -14.70 -7.92
C PHE A 475 -7.85 -14.19 -7.30
N GLU A 476 -7.98 -14.32 -5.98
CA GLU A 476 -9.11 -13.82 -5.19
C GLU A 476 -8.58 -12.92 -4.09
N VAL A 477 -9.11 -11.71 -3.97
CA VAL A 477 -8.79 -10.75 -2.92
C VAL A 477 -10.07 -10.44 -2.16
N ASP A 478 -10.08 -10.68 -0.85
CA ASP A 478 -11.25 -10.40 -0.01
C ASP A 478 -11.33 -8.94 0.45
N ALA A 479 -12.34 -8.61 1.27
CA ALA A 479 -12.57 -7.25 1.77
C ALA A 479 -11.48 -6.77 2.76
N ASP A 480 -10.70 -7.69 3.33
CA ASP A 480 -9.56 -7.40 4.21
C ASP A 480 -8.23 -7.38 3.43
N GLY A 481 -8.26 -7.61 2.12
CA GLY A 481 -7.09 -7.65 1.24
C GLY A 481 -6.33 -8.99 1.23
N LEU A 482 -6.90 -10.06 1.79
CA LEU A 482 -6.29 -11.40 1.79
C LEU A 482 -6.26 -11.95 0.36
N LEU A 483 -5.08 -12.33 -0.13
CA LEU A 483 -4.90 -12.89 -1.47
C LEU A 483 -4.91 -14.42 -1.42
N SER A 484 -5.85 -15.03 -2.11
CA SER A 484 -5.85 -16.48 -2.40
C SER A 484 -5.53 -16.70 -3.87
N VAL A 485 -4.49 -17.50 -4.14
CA VAL A 485 -4.12 -17.89 -5.51
C VAL A 485 -4.27 -19.40 -5.66
N THR A 486 -5.04 -19.82 -6.67
CA THR A 486 -5.28 -21.23 -6.98
C THR A 486 -4.93 -21.52 -8.42
N ALA A 487 -4.08 -22.52 -8.67
CA ALA A 487 -3.76 -23.03 -10.00
C ALA A 487 -4.41 -24.41 -10.19
N ARG A 488 -5.21 -24.58 -11.24
CA ARG A 488 -5.92 -25.83 -11.52
C ARG A 488 -5.82 -26.22 -13.00
N GLU A 489 -5.38 -27.45 -13.27
CA GLU A 489 -5.45 -28.03 -14.62
C GLU A 489 -6.86 -28.54 -14.89
N GLN A 490 -7.46 -28.10 -15.99
CA GLN A 490 -8.91 -28.26 -16.23
C GLN A 490 -9.33 -29.69 -16.57
N THR A 491 -8.45 -30.51 -17.15
CA THR A 491 -8.79 -31.86 -17.63
C THR A 491 -8.73 -32.89 -16.51
N SER A 492 -7.64 -32.91 -15.76
CA SER A 492 -7.38 -33.82 -14.64
C SER A 492 -7.99 -33.34 -13.32
N GLY A 493 -8.26 -32.03 -13.20
CA GLY A 493 -8.76 -31.42 -11.98
C GLY A 493 -7.72 -31.28 -10.87
N VAL A 494 -6.46 -31.60 -11.16
CA VAL A 494 -5.36 -31.41 -10.21
C VAL A 494 -5.19 -29.92 -9.92
N GLU A 495 -5.10 -29.58 -8.64
CA GLU A 495 -5.00 -28.21 -8.17
C GLU A 495 -3.93 -28.04 -7.10
N ALA A 496 -3.39 -26.83 -7.02
CA ALA A 496 -2.54 -26.36 -5.95
C ALA A 496 -2.95 -24.93 -5.63
N SER A 497 -2.94 -24.56 -4.35
CA SER A 497 -3.29 -23.22 -3.92
C SER A 497 -2.34 -22.72 -2.84
N VAL A 498 -2.24 -21.41 -2.76
CA VAL A 498 -1.57 -20.71 -1.68
C VAL A 498 -2.49 -19.58 -1.22
N THR A 499 -2.67 -19.49 0.09
CA THR A 499 -3.25 -18.29 0.68
C THR A 499 -2.10 -17.42 1.13
N VAL A 500 -1.94 -16.32 0.42
CA VAL A 500 -1.00 -15.27 0.77
C VAL A 500 -1.76 -14.33 1.68
N LYS A 501 -1.55 -14.51 2.99
CA LYS A 501 -1.79 -13.41 3.92
C LYS A 501 -1.12 -12.18 3.35
N PRO A 502 -1.81 -11.02 3.28
CA PRO A 502 -1.27 -9.86 2.58
C PRO A 502 0.20 -9.71 3.01
N SER A 503 1.12 -9.80 2.05
CA SER A 503 2.50 -10.03 2.43
C SER A 503 3.06 -8.78 3.11
N TYR A 504 3.30 -8.91 4.41
CA TYR A 504 4.09 -8.09 5.31
C TYR A 504 5.45 -7.67 4.74
N GLY A 505 5.76 -6.37 4.68
CA GLY A 505 7.14 -5.87 4.53
C GLY A 505 7.48 -5.18 3.22
N LEU A 506 6.57 -4.38 2.64
CA LEU A 506 7.02 -3.25 1.81
C LEU A 506 6.81 -2.02 2.65
N SER A 507 7.89 -1.33 3.00
CA SER A 507 7.72 0.03 3.48
C SER A 507 6.98 0.83 2.41
N ASP A 508 6.12 1.72 2.85
CA ASP A 508 5.44 2.67 1.98
C ASP A 508 6.40 3.41 1.02
N ASP A 509 7.64 3.67 1.45
CA ASP A 509 8.70 4.28 0.63
C ASP A 509 9.09 3.37 -0.54
N GLU A 510 9.08 2.06 -0.35
CA GLU A 510 9.25 1.10 -1.43
C GLU A 510 8.06 1.08 -2.37
N ILE A 511 6.82 1.21 -1.88
CA ILE A 511 5.63 1.33 -2.75
C ILE A 511 5.72 2.61 -3.58
N ALA A 512 5.94 3.76 -2.94
CA ALA A 512 6.06 5.05 -3.61
C ALA A 512 7.23 5.05 -4.62
N ARG A 513 8.36 4.44 -4.25
CA ARG A 513 9.50 4.23 -5.14
C ARG A 513 9.16 3.32 -6.31
N MET A 514 8.55 2.15 -6.09
CA MET A 514 8.15 1.21 -7.15
C MET A 514 7.18 1.89 -8.13
N LEU A 515 6.22 2.67 -7.62
CA LEU A 515 5.31 3.47 -8.43
C LEU A 515 6.08 4.54 -9.21
N SER A 516 6.92 5.34 -8.55
CA SER A 516 7.69 6.40 -9.20
C SER A 516 8.66 5.86 -10.26
N GLU A 517 9.35 4.76 -9.97
CA GLU A 517 10.26 4.06 -10.87
C GLU A 517 9.48 3.59 -12.11
N SER A 518 8.30 2.96 -11.95
CA SER A 518 7.50 2.50 -13.09
C SER A 518 7.16 3.61 -14.10
N PHE A 519 7.02 4.87 -13.66
CA PHE A 519 6.78 6.00 -14.56
C PHE A 519 8.05 6.53 -15.22
N SER A 520 9.16 6.60 -14.49
CA SER A 520 10.43 7.09 -15.03
C SER A 520 11.09 6.06 -15.96
N THR A 521 10.78 4.77 -15.79
CA THR A 521 11.35 3.66 -16.56
C THR A 521 10.40 3.13 -17.63
N ALA A 522 9.18 3.65 -17.79
CA ALA A 522 8.16 3.08 -18.67
C ALA A 522 8.65 2.77 -20.10
N GLU A 523 9.36 3.70 -20.74
CA GLU A 523 9.91 3.49 -22.09
C GLU A 523 10.99 2.40 -22.13
N SER A 524 11.88 2.40 -21.12
CA SER A 524 12.91 1.38 -20.96
C SER A 524 12.32 0.00 -20.69
N ASP A 525 11.33 -0.09 -19.80
CA ASP A 525 10.65 -1.33 -19.43
C ASP A 525 9.90 -1.92 -20.63
N MET A 526 9.29 -1.09 -21.49
CA MET A 526 8.67 -1.54 -22.74
C MET A 526 9.69 -2.14 -23.73
N LEU A 527 10.86 -1.50 -23.88
CA LEU A 527 11.93 -1.99 -24.76
C LEU A 527 12.50 -3.31 -24.22
N GLU A 528 12.74 -3.39 -22.92
CA GLU A 528 13.28 -4.59 -22.28
C GLU A 528 12.28 -5.75 -22.32
N ARG A 529 10.99 -5.49 -22.08
CA ARG A 529 9.92 -6.47 -22.27
C ARG A 529 9.91 -7.02 -23.69
N SER A 530 9.92 -6.13 -24.68
CA SER A 530 9.90 -6.52 -26.10
C SER A 530 11.11 -7.39 -26.47
N LEU A 531 12.29 -7.09 -25.91
CA LEU A 531 13.50 -7.89 -26.12
C LEU A 531 13.41 -9.27 -25.45
N ARG A 532 12.90 -9.33 -24.22
CA ARG A 532 12.71 -10.59 -23.47
C ARG A 532 11.67 -11.49 -24.14
N GLU A 533 10.57 -10.93 -24.62
CA GLU A 533 9.55 -11.67 -25.39
C GLU A 533 10.16 -12.27 -26.66
N ALA A 534 10.93 -11.48 -27.43
CA ALA A 534 11.62 -11.99 -28.62
C ALA A 534 12.59 -13.14 -28.30
N ARG A 535 13.34 -13.05 -27.18
CA ARG A 535 14.22 -14.14 -26.71
C ARG A 535 13.44 -15.40 -26.33
N VAL A 536 12.31 -15.25 -25.62
CA VAL A 536 11.45 -16.37 -25.23
C VAL A 536 10.85 -17.06 -26.45
N ASP A 537 10.40 -16.30 -27.44
CA ASP A 537 9.87 -16.86 -28.68
C ASP A 537 10.95 -17.57 -29.50
N ALA A 538 12.16 -17.01 -29.54
CA ALA A 538 13.32 -17.65 -30.16
C ALA A 538 13.68 -18.99 -29.48
N ASP A 539 13.75 -19.01 -28.14
CA ASP A 539 14.03 -20.22 -27.37
C ASP A 539 12.93 -21.29 -27.57
N ARG A 540 11.66 -20.86 -27.61
CA ARG A 540 10.53 -21.75 -27.90
C ARG A 540 10.65 -22.35 -29.29
N MET A 541 10.98 -21.56 -30.31
CA MET A 541 11.16 -22.03 -31.69
C MET A 541 12.31 -23.02 -31.80
N VAL A 542 13.44 -22.72 -31.16
CA VAL A 542 14.62 -23.61 -31.11
C VAL A 542 14.28 -24.93 -30.43
N LEU A 543 13.58 -24.89 -29.29
CA LEU A 543 13.18 -26.09 -28.57
C LEU A 543 12.21 -26.94 -29.41
N ALA A 544 11.17 -26.34 -29.97
CA ALA A 544 10.19 -27.03 -30.80
C ALA A 544 10.84 -27.68 -32.03
N THR A 545 11.76 -26.96 -32.69
CA THR A 545 12.51 -27.48 -33.86
C THR A 545 13.40 -28.65 -33.47
N ARG A 546 14.10 -28.57 -32.34
CA ARG A 546 14.96 -29.67 -31.86
C ARG A 546 14.16 -30.91 -31.48
N SER A 547 13.07 -30.76 -30.73
CA SER A 547 12.18 -31.87 -30.39
C SER A 547 11.56 -32.50 -31.64
N ALA A 548 11.22 -31.70 -32.65
CA ALA A 548 10.76 -32.17 -33.94
C ALA A 548 11.82 -33.00 -34.68
N LEU A 549 13.06 -32.51 -34.73
CA LEU A 549 14.19 -33.20 -35.35
C LEU A 549 14.52 -34.51 -34.63
N GLU A 550 14.45 -34.55 -33.30
CA GLU A 550 14.67 -35.78 -32.53
C GLU A 550 13.60 -36.84 -32.81
N ALA A 551 12.34 -36.42 -32.94
CA ALA A 551 11.20 -37.33 -33.14
C ALA A 551 11.09 -37.88 -34.57
N ASP A 552 11.44 -37.08 -35.58
CA ASP A 552 11.22 -37.39 -37.00
C ASP A 552 12.48 -37.20 -37.87
N ALA A 553 13.66 -37.43 -37.29
CA ALA A 553 14.96 -37.30 -37.98
C ALA A 553 15.02 -38.10 -39.30
N ASP A 554 14.31 -39.23 -39.37
CA ASP A 554 14.28 -40.13 -40.53
C ASP A 554 13.59 -39.55 -41.77
N LEU A 555 12.87 -38.43 -41.61
CA LEU A 555 12.24 -37.72 -42.73
C LEU A 555 13.22 -36.84 -43.51
N LEU A 556 14.43 -36.62 -43.01
CA LEU A 556 15.43 -35.75 -43.61
C LEU A 556 16.69 -36.54 -43.96
N SER A 557 17.30 -36.24 -45.10
CA SER A 557 18.69 -36.62 -45.37
C SER A 557 19.67 -35.74 -44.60
N ASP A 558 20.91 -36.18 -44.43
CA ASP A 558 21.97 -35.38 -43.78
C ASP A 558 22.18 -34.02 -44.48
N ALA A 559 22.02 -33.98 -45.81
CA ALA A 559 22.14 -32.76 -46.61
C ALA A 559 20.98 -31.77 -46.37
N GLU A 560 19.79 -32.26 -46.05
CA GLU A 560 18.60 -31.44 -45.72
C GLU A 560 18.58 -31.03 -44.25
N ARG A 561 19.16 -31.85 -43.36
CA ARG A 561 19.26 -31.55 -41.93
C ARG A 561 20.30 -30.47 -41.61
N ALA A 562 21.46 -30.52 -42.24
CA ALA A 562 22.56 -29.57 -42.01
C ALA A 562 22.15 -28.08 -42.06
N PRO A 563 21.36 -27.60 -43.04
CA PRO A 563 20.92 -26.20 -43.06
C PRO A 563 19.98 -25.84 -41.90
N ILE A 564 19.11 -26.75 -41.47
CA ILE A 564 18.21 -26.53 -40.32
C ILE A 564 19.04 -26.40 -39.03
N ASP A 565 19.99 -27.30 -38.81
CA ASP A 565 20.88 -27.24 -37.64
C ASP A 565 21.68 -25.93 -37.60
N ALA A 566 22.15 -25.44 -38.76
CA ALA A 566 22.83 -24.14 -38.87
C ALA A 566 21.90 -22.95 -38.54
N LEU A 567 20.63 -23.00 -38.96
CA LEU A 567 19.64 -21.97 -38.64
C LEU A 567 19.29 -21.96 -37.15
N VAL A 568 19.18 -23.13 -36.52
CA VAL A 568 18.98 -23.26 -35.07
C VAL A 568 20.12 -22.61 -34.30
N GLU A 569 21.38 -22.84 -34.69
CA GLU A 569 22.53 -22.19 -34.06
C GLU A 569 22.59 -20.68 -34.34
N ARG A 570 22.12 -20.24 -35.52
CA ARG A 570 21.99 -18.80 -35.83
C ARG A 570 20.99 -18.10 -34.91
N VAL A 571 19.83 -18.71 -34.65
CA VAL A 571 18.84 -18.17 -33.71
C VAL A 571 19.43 -18.09 -32.30
N ARG A 572 20.12 -19.14 -31.85
CA ARG A 572 20.81 -19.14 -30.55
C ARG A 572 21.84 -18.03 -30.42
N ALA A 573 22.64 -17.81 -31.46
CA ALA A 573 23.63 -16.73 -31.48
C ALA A 573 22.96 -15.35 -31.47
N ALA A 574 21.86 -15.16 -32.20
CA ALA A 574 21.09 -13.91 -32.20
C ALA A 574 20.44 -13.63 -30.84
N SER A 575 19.88 -14.64 -30.17
CA SER A 575 19.27 -14.53 -28.83
C SER A 575 20.25 -14.05 -27.74
N ALA A 576 21.56 -14.22 -27.95
CA ALA A 576 22.60 -13.74 -27.05
C ALA A 576 22.91 -12.23 -27.22
N SER A 577 22.37 -11.57 -28.25
CA SER A 577 22.51 -10.12 -28.47
C SER A 577 21.34 -9.34 -27.87
N ASP A 578 21.49 -8.02 -27.73
CA ASP A 578 20.42 -7.10 -27.27
C ASP A 578 19.63 -6.48 -28.44
N ASP A 579 19.69 -7.08 -29.64
CA ASP A 579 19.00 -6.60 -30.84
C ASP A 579 17.73 -7.43 -31.10
N ARG A 580 16.58 -6.87 -30.72
CA ARG A 580 15.26 -7.48 -30.93
C ARG A 580 15.00 -7.79 -32.39
N ASP A 581 15.33 -6.88 -33.31
CA ASP A 581 15.00 -7.02 -34.71
C ASP A 581 15.87 -8.10 -35.37
N ALA A 582 17.13 -8.24 -34.94
CA ALA A 582 18.00 -9.34 -35.34
C ALA A 582 17.49 -10.71 -34.84
N ILE A 583 16.97 -10.78 -33.61
CA ILE A 583 16.38 -12.00 -33.05
C ILE A 583 15.16 -12.42 -33.88
N ASN A 584 14.21 -11.50 -34.08
CA ASN A 584 13.00 -11.77 -34.85
C ASN A 584 13.32 -12.20 -36.28
N ALA A 585 14.24 -11.49 -36.95
CA ALA A 585 14.68 -11.87 -38.30
C ALA A 585 15.33 -13.26 -38.34
N ALA A 586 16.08 -13.66 -37.30
CA ALA A 586 16.64 -15.00 -37.24
C ALA A 586 15.55 -16.07 -37.04
N VAL A 587 14.54 -15.79 -36.20
CA VAL A 587 13.39 -16.67 -35.96
C VAL A 587 12.57 -16.86 -37.23
N ASP A 588 12.29 -15.78 -37.97
CA ASP A 588 11.55 -15.83 -39.24
C ASP A 588 12.29 -16.69 -40.27
N VAL A 589 13.61 -16.52 -40.40
CA VAL A 589 14.43 -17.34 -41.30
C VAL A 589 14.45 -18.82 -40.87
N LEU A 590 14.44 -19.12 -39.56
CA LEU A 590 14.33 -20.50 -39.08
C LEU A 590 12.94 -21.09 -39.38
N ALA A 591 11.87 -20.31 -39.22
CA ALA A 591 10.51 -20.74 -39.54
C ALA A 591 10.38 -21.07 -41.03
N GLU A 592 10.85 -20.20 -41.92
CA GLU A 592 10.90 -20.45 -43.37
C GLU A 592 11.77 -21.67 -43.70
N GLY A 593 12.96 -21.78 -43.08
CA GLY A 593 13.88 -22.89 -43.32
C GLY A 593 13.38 -24.26 -42.85
N THR A 594 12.37 -24.30 -41.97
CA THR A 594 11.78 -25.54 -41.44
C THR A 594 10.45 -25.91 -42.09
N GLU A 595 9.90 -25.09 -43.00
CA GLU A 595 8.58 -25.27 -43.60
C GLU A 595 8.45 -26.62 -44.34
N ALA A 596 9.45 -26.99 -45.16
CA ALA A 596 9.46 -28.25 -45.88
C ALA A 596 9.47 -29.47 -44.93
N PHE A 597 10.22 -29.38 -43.84
CA PHE A 597 10.26 -30.41 -42.80
C PHE A 597 8.94 -30.52 -42.05
N ALA A 598 8.33 -29.39 -41.68
CA ALA A 598 7.02 -29.34 -41.04
C ALA A 598 5.94 -29.98 -41.94
N ALA A 599 5.95 -29.69 -43.24
CA ALA A 599 5.04 -30.30 -44.22
C ALA A 599 5.23 -31.83 -44.31
N ALA A 600 6.48 -32.31 -44.32
CA ALA A 600 6.77 -33.75 -44.31
C ALA A 600 6.25 -34.45 -43.05
N ARG A 601 6.46 -33.83 -41.86
CA ARG A 601 5.91 -34.33 -40.59
C ARG A 601 4.38 -34.37 -40.59
N MET A 602 3.74 -33.32 -41.11
CA MET A 602 2.27 -33.26 -41.21
C MET A 602 1.73 -34.37 -42.11
N ASN A 603 2.35 -34.60 -43.27
CA ASN A 603 1.99 -35.70 -44.18
C ASN A 603 2.13 -37.07 -43.50
N ARG A 604 3.22 -37.30 -42.76
CA ARG A 604 3.42 -38.53 -41.98
C ARG A 604 2.34 -38.69 -40.90
N GLY A 605 1.98 -37.63 -40.20
CA GLY A 605 0.91 -37.61 -39.19
C GLY A 605 -0.44 -37.97 -39.79
N ILE A 606 -0.80 -37.39 -40.93
CA ILE A 606 -2.04 -37.68 -41.67
C ILE A 606 -2.05 -39.15 -42.13
N GLN A 607 -0.96 -39.64 -42.72
CA GLN A 607 -0.85 -41.04 -43.14
C GLN A 607 -1.02 -42.02 -41.98
N ARG A 608 -0.40 -41.73 -40.81
CA ARG A 608 -0.56 -42.57 -39.60
C ARG A 608 -1.98 -42.52 -39.04
N ALA A 609 -2.65 -41.37 -39.08
CA ALA A 609 -4.03 -41.23 -38.62
C ALA A 609 -5.05 -41.95 -39.53
N LEU A 610 -4.74 -42.04 -40.83
CA LEU A 610 -5.57 -42.73 -41.84
C LEU A 610 -5.25 -44.22 -41.95
N ALA A 611 -4.06 -44.66 -41.53
CA ALA A 611 -3.67 -46.07 -41.51
C ALA A 611 -4.52 -46.86 -40.51
N GLY A 612 -5.55 -47.55 -41.01
CA GLY A 612 -6.44 -48.40 -40.22
C GLY A 612 -7.90 -47.94 -40.12
N ARG A 613 -8.29 -46.83 -40.77
CA ARG A 613 -9.70 -46.43 -40.92
C ARG A 613 -10.17 -46.65 -42.35
N ARG A 614 -11.38 -47.20 -42.55
CA ARG A 614 -12.01 -47.28 -43.87
C ARG A 614 -12.51 -45.88 -44.24
N ILE A 615 -12.43 -45.53 -45.52
CA ILE A 615 -12.87 -44.22 -46.07
C ILE A 615 -14.34 -43.90 -45.74
N GLU A 616 -15.13 -44.91 -45.38
CA GLU A 616 -16.54 -44.79 -44.99
C GLU A 616 -16.74 -44.31 -43.53
N ASP A 617 -15.69 -44.28 -42.69
CA ASP A 617 -15.76 -43.96 -41.25
C ASP A 617 -15.05 -42.64 -40.86
N VAL A 618 -14.74 -41.74 -41.81
CA VAL A 618 -14.06 -40.44 -41.60
C VAL A 618 -15.00 -39.27 -41.83
#